data_AF-A0A646NTK1-F1
#
_entry.id   AF-A0A646NTK1-F1
#
_cell.length_a   1.000
_cell.length_b   1.000
_cell.length_c   1.000
_cell.angle_alpha   90.00
_cell.angle_beta   90.00
_cell.angle_gamma   90.00
#
_symmetry.space_group_name_H-M   'P 1'
#
loop_
_entity.id
_entity.type
_entity.pdbx_description
1 polymer ?
#
loop_
_entity_poly.entity_id
_entity_poly.type
_entity_poly.pdbx_seq_one_letter_code
_entity_poly.pdbx_strand_id
1 'polypeptide(L)'
;MAIEEVTNRTLFEEFHADARFACLREIRSQLQPAMRVLRDNVTGFRQGKTTLKPDSIQRLREYVLQMLQLQHAMIEACEIIPDEFELVKNRILADFDTDEPKAYLQRANGWLRVIEANV
;
A
#
# COMPACT_ATOMS: atom_id res chain seq x y z
N MET A 1 -27.56 2.30 -8.27
CA MET A 1 -26.70 2.93 -7.26
C MET A 1 -27.09 2.58 -5.82
N ALA A 2 -28.33 2.79 -5.35
CA ALA A 2 -28.68 2.50 -3.94
C ALA A 2 -28.58 1.01 -3.52
N ILE A 3 -28.83 0.06 -4.43
CA ILE A 3 -28.82 -1.38 -4.12
C ILE A 3 -27.38 -1.91 -3.96
N GLU A 4 -26.45 -1.48 -4.82
CA GLU A 4 -25.03 -1.90 -4.73
C GLU A 4 -24.36 -1.38 -3.46
N GLU A 5 -24.69 -0.16 -3.02
CA GLU A 5 -24.15 0.43 -1.80
C GLU A 5 -24.60 -0.33 -0.54
N VAL A 6 -25.87 -0.76 -0.51
CA VAL A 6 -26.43 -1.55 0.59
C VAL A 6 -25.83 -2.96 0.60
N THR A 7 -25.73 -3.63 -0.55
CA THR A 7 -25.13 -4.97 -0.65
C THR A 7 -23.66 -4.96 -0.21
N ASN A 8 -22.90 -3.94 -0.61
CA ASN A 8 -21.51 -3.78 -0.16
C ASN A 8 -21.44 -3.62 1.36
N ARG A 9 -22.28 -2.78 1.95
CA ARG A 9 -22.28 -2.55 3.40
C ARG A 9 -22.56 -3.84 4.17
N THR A 10 -23.56 -4.62 3.77
CA THR A 10 -23.91 -5.89 4.40
C THR A 10 -22.76 -6.90 4.33
N LEU A 11 -22.11 -7.05 3.17
CA LEU A 11 -20.94 -7.92 3.00
C LEU A 11 -19.77 -7.52 3.92
N PHE A 12 -19.54 -6.22 4.10
CA PHE A 12 -18.53 -5.74 5.05
C PHE A 12 -18.92 -6.08 6.49
N GLU A 13 -20.17 -5.88 6.88
CA GLU A 13 -20.64 -6.20 8.23
C GLU A 13 -20.52 -7.71 8.53
N GLU A 14 -20.90 -8.56 7.58
CA GLU A 14 -20.73 -10.03 7.66
C GLU A 14 -19.27 -10.44 7.80
N PHE A 15 -18.38 -9.87 6.99
CA PHE A 15 -16.94 -10.11 7.10
C PHE A 15 -16.38 -9.72 8.48
N HIS A 16 -16.85 -8.61 9.06
CA HIS A 16 -16.37 -8.15 10.37
C HIS A 16 -16.93 -8.98 11.52
N ALA A 17 -18.14 -9.50 11.39
CA ALA A 17 -18.77 -10.38 12.38
C ALA A 17 -18.14 -11.79 12.40
N ASP A 18 -17.61 -12.25 11.27
CA ASP A 18 -17.02 -13.59 11.17
C ASP A 18 -15.69 -13.68 11.96
N ALA A 19 -15.65 -14.62 12.91
CA ALA A 19 -14.49 -14.87 13.75
C ALA A 19 -13.29 -15.47 12.98
N ARG A 20 -13.53 -16.14 11.85
CA ARG A 20 -12.47 -16.73 10.99
C ARG A 20 -11.50 -15.66 10.48
N PHE A 21 -11.99 -14.44 10.26
CA PHE A 21 -11.19 -13.33 9.76
C PHE A 21 -10.60 -12.45 10.88
N ALA A 22 -10.69 -12.85 12.15
CA ALA A 22 -10.16 -12.06 13.27
C ALA A 22 -8.65 -11.81 13.15
N CYS A 23 -7.86 -12.85 12.83
CA CYS A 23 -6.42 -12.74 12.61
C CYS A 23 -6.10 -11.81 11.43
N LEU A 24 -6.83 -11.93 10.32
CA LEU A 24 -6.67 -11.05 9.16
C LEU A 24 -6.94 -9.57 9.50
N ARG A 25 -7.99 -9.30 10.27
CA ARG A 25 -8.30 -7.94 10.75
C ARG A 25 -7.21 -7.39 11.66
N GLU A 26 -6.65 -8.23 12.53
CA GLU A 26 -5.53 -7.87 13.39
C GLU A 26 -4.28 -7.52 12.57
N ILE A 27 -3.88 -8.38 11.63
CA ILE A 27 -2.76 -8.12 10.71
C ILE A 27 -2.97 -6.79 10.00
N ARG A 28 -4.15 -6.59 9.38
CA ARG A 28 -4.47 -5.33 8.69
C ARG A 28 -4.34 -4.12 9.62
N SER A 29 -4.82 -4.22 10.86
CA SER A 29 -4.73 -3.12 11.84
C SER A 29 -3.30 -2.75 12.22
N GLN A 30 -2.38 -3.72 12.19
CA GLN A 30 -0.96 -3.50 12.47
C GLN A 30 -0.21 -2.95 11.25
N LEU A 31 -0.51 -3.45 10.05
CA LEU A 31 0.23 -3.09 8.84
C LEU A 31 -0.26 -1.77 8.20
N GLN A 32 -1.55 -1.45 8.30
CA GLN A 32 -2.13 -0.27 7.64
C GLN A 32 -1.52 1.07 8.13
N PRO A 33 -1.25 1.29 9.43
CA PRO A 33 -0.56 2.50 9.88
C PRO A 33 0.86 2.61 9.32
N ALA A 34 1.60 1.51 9.27
CA ALA A 34 2.95 1.48 8.70
C ALA A 34 2.94 1.81 7.20
N MET A 35 2.02 1.21 6.45
CA MET A 35 1.81 1.51 5.02
C MET A 35 1.50 3.00 4.80
N ARG A 36 0.66 3.61 5.64
CA ARG A 36 0.33 5.04 5.56
C ARG A 36 1.56 5.92 5.75
N VAL A 37 2.36 5.67 6.78
CA VAL A 37 3.59 6.44 7.06
C VAL A 37 4.56 6.36 5.88
N LEU A 38 4.74 5.17 5.30
CA LEU A 38 5.60 5.00 4.13
C LEU A 38 5.07 5.76 2.90
N ARG A 39 3.76 5.70 2.65
CA ARG A 39 3.11 6.45 1.57
C ARG A 39 3.25 7.96 1.75
N ASP A 40 3.12 8.46 2.97
CA ASP A 40 3.30 9.88 3.29
C ASP A 40 4.75 10.31 3.03
N ASN A 41 5.73 9.48 3.39
CA ASN A 41 7.14 9.74 3.10
C ASN A 41 7.40 9.84 1.60
N VAL A 42 6.91 8.87 0.81
CA VAL A 42 7.02 8.89 -0.67
C VAL A 42 6.32 10.12 -1.25
N THR A 43 5.14 10.46 -0.74
CA THR A 43 4.38 11.65 -1.15
C THR A 43 5.14 12.94 -0.87
N GLY A 44 5.89 13.00 0.24
CA GLY A 44 6.77 14.10 0.57
C GLY A 44 7.84 14.36 -0.50
N PHE A 45 8.45 13.30 -1.05
CA PHE A 45 9.36 13.43 -2.19
C PHE A 45 8.63 13.97 -3.43
N ARG A 46 7.46 13.42 -3.76
CA ARG A 46 6.69 13.84 -4.95
C ARG A 46 6.27 15.31 -4.88
N GLN A 47 5.93 15.79 -3.69
CA GLN A 47 5.52 17.17 -3.44
C GLN A 47 6.72 18.13 -3.31
N GLY A 48 7.96 17.66 -3.45
CA GLY A 48 9.16 18.49 -3.29
C GLY A 48 9.44 18.92 -1.86
N LYS A 49 8.77 18.32 -0.86
CA LYS A 49 9.02 18.57 0.56
C LYS A 49 10.35 17.96 1.03
N THR A 50 10.85 16.97 0.28
CA THR A 50 12.16 16.34 0.50
C THR A 50 13.06 16.60 -0.69
N THR A 51 14.21 17.24 -0.46
CA THR A 51 15.21 17.47 -1.51
C THR A 51 15.81 16.15 -1.98
N LEU A 52 15.82 15.92 -3.29
CA LEU A 52 16.46 14.76 -3.91
C LEU A 52 17.99 14.92 -3.92
N LYS A 53 18.63 14.15 -3.07
CA LYS A 53 20.08 13.89 -2.96
C LYS A 53 20.33 12.38 -2.96
N PRO A 54 21.56 11.91 -3.28
CA PRO A 54 21.88 10.48 -3.28
C PRO A 54 21.39 9.72 -2.02
N ASP A 55 21.66 10.25 -0.83
CA ASP A 55 21.25 9.65 0.44
C ASP A 55 19.72 9.59 0.62
N SER A 56 19.01 10.63 0.19
CA SER A 56 17.55 10.68 0.28
C SER A 56 16.89 9.71 -0.70
N ILE A 57 17.53 9.39 -1.83
CA ILE A 57 17.05 8.41 -2.80
C ILE A 57 17.23 6.99 -2.28
N GLN A 58 18.30 6.71 -1.53
CA GLN A 58 18.42 5.45 -0.81
C GLN A 58 17.25 5.25 0.15
N ARG A 59 16.88 6.28 0.93
CA ARG A 59 15.68 6.24 1.79
C ARG A 59 14.39 6.04 1.00
N LEU A 60 14.23 6.70 -0.15
CA LEU A 60 13.06 6.49 -1.01
C LEU A 60 12.97 5.03 -1.49
N ARG A 61 14.10 4.40 -1.85
CA ARG A 61 14.16 2.97 -2.21
C ARG A 61 13.76 2.09 -1.04
N GLU A 62 14.28 2.36 0.15
CA GLU A 62 13.95 1.63 1.38
C GLU A 62 12.45 1.73 1.70
N TYR A 63 11.86 2.93 1.61
CA TYR A 63 10.43 3.10 1.86
C TYR A 63 9.58 2.29 0.89
N VAL A 64 9.89 2.35 -0.41
CA VAL A 64 9.16 1.60 -1.43
C VAL A 64 9.36 0.08 -1.25
N LEU A 65 10.56 -0.37 -0.89
CA LEU A 65 10.80 -1.79 -0.59
C LEU A 65 9.98 -2.26 0.61
N GLN A 66 9.92 -1.48 1.69
CA GLN A 66 9.07 -1.80 2.84
C GLN A 66 7.59 -1.82 2.47
N MET A 67 7.12 -0.90 1.62
CA MET A 67 5.74 -0.94 1.11
C MET A 67 5.46 -2.24 0.35
N LEU A 68 6.40 -2.72 -0.47
CA LEU A 68 6.25 -4.00 -1.19
C LEU A 68 6.18 -5.19 -0.23
N GLN A 69 6.97 -5.19 0.85
CA GLN A 69 6.92 -6.22 1.88
C GLN A 69 5.56 -6.24 2.58
N LEU A 70 5.03 -5.06 2.93
CA LEU A 70 3.70 -4.93 3.54
C LEU A 70 2.59 -5.36 2.58
N GLN A 71 2.70 -5.00 1.29
CA GLN A 71 1.76 -5.44 0.27
C GLN A 71 1.77 -6.96 0.13
N HIS A 72 2.95 -7.58 0.09
CA HIS A 72 3.08 -9.02 -0.02
C HIS A 72 2.49 -9.75 1.18
N ALA A 73 2.83 -9.32 2.40
CA ALA A 73 2.26 -9.88 3.62
C ALA A 73 0.72 -9.78 3.65
N MET A 74 0.16 -8.68 3.14
CA MET A 74 -1.30 -8.52 3.05
C MET A 74 -1.92 -9.40 1.95
N ILE A 75 -1.24 -9.58 0.82
CA ILE A 75 -1.70 -10.51 -0.24
C ILE A 75 -1.79 -11.93 0.31
N GLU A 76 -0.74 -12.40 0.98
CA GLU A 76 -0.70 -13.73 1.61
C GLU A 76 -1.80 -13.87 2.68
N ALA A 77 -1.94 -12.87 3.56
CA ALA A 77 -2.98 -12.89 4.59
C ALA A 77 -4.40 -12.91 4.00
N CYS A 78 -4.61 -12.30 2.83
CA CYS A 78 -5.90 -12.29 2.13
C CYS A 78 -6.24 -13.60 1.39
N GLU A 79 -5.33 -14.57 1.29
CA GLU A 79 -5.60 -15.85 0.62
C GLU A 79 -6.69 -16.68 1.32
N ILE A 80 -6.89 -16.45 2.63
CA ILE A 80 -7.93 -17.14 3.41
C ILE A 80 -9.35 -16.65 3.10
N ILE A 81 -9.49 -15.54 2.37
CA ILE A 81 -10.78 -14.91 2.09
C ILE A 81 -11.48 -15.70 0.97
N PRO A 82 -12.68 -16.28 1.21
CA PRO A 82 -13.46 -16.95 0.17
C PRO A 82 -13.97 -15.98 -0.89
N ASP A 83 -14.27 -16.50 -2.09
CA ASP A 83 -14.72 -15.72 -3.26
C ASP A 83 -15.98 -14.87 -2.98
N GLU A 84 -16.85 -15.31 -2.07
CA GLU A 84 -18.05 -14.54 -1.65
C GLU A 84 -17.71 -13.17 -1.02
N PHE A 85 -16.48 -13.01 -0.52
CA PHE A 85 -15.96 -11.76 0.06
C PHE A 85 -14.91 -11.06 -0.84
N GLU A 86 -14.85 -11.38 -2.14
CA GLU A 86 -13.85 -10.84 -3.07
C GLU A 86 -13.86 -9.29 -3.11
N LEU A 87 -15.02 -8.65 -2.97
CA LEU A 87 -15.13 -7.19 -2.89
C LEU A 87 -14.46 -6.62 -1.63
N VAL A 88 -14.53 -7.34 -0.50
CA VAL A 88 -13.86 -6.97 0.74
C VAL A 88 -12.36 -7.12 0.60
N LYS A 89 -11.91 -8.25 0.02
CA LYS A 89 -10.50 -8.51 -0.30
C LYS A 89 -9.90 -7.41 -1.17
N ASN A 90 -10.57 -7.04 -2.26
CA ASN A 90 -10.11 -5.99 -3.16
C ASN A 90 -9.97 -4.64 -2.44
N ARG A 91 -10.91 -4.29 -1.56
CA ARG A 91 -10.81 -3.06 -0.77
C ARG A 91 -9.66 -3.10 0.23
N ILE A 92 -9.42 -4.25 0.88
CA ILE A 92 -8.27 -4.42 1.78
C ILE A 92 -6.98 -4.24 0.99
N LEU A 93 -6.82 -4.92 -0.15
CA LEU A 93 -5.61 -4.85 -0.97
C LEU A 93 -5.37 -3.45 -1.55
N ALA A 94 -6.43 -2.68 -1.84
CA ALA A 94 -6.31 -1.30 -2.29
C ALA A 94 -5.63 -0.38 -1.24
N ASP A 95 -5.79 -0.66 0.06
CA ASP A 95 -5.07 0.08 1.11
C ASP A 95 -3.55 -0.10 0.99
N PHE A 96 -3.11 -1.21 0.39
CA PHE A 96 -1.71 -1.61 0.24
C PHE A 96 -1.19 -1.49 -1.19
N ASP A 97 -1.90 -0.75 -2.06
CA ASP A 97 -1.42 -0.48 -3.41
C ASP A 97 -0.07 0.28 -3.39
N THR A 98 0.83 -0.16 -4.27
CA THR A 98 2.20 0.33 -4.42
C THR A 98 2.53 0.79 -5.83
N ASP A 99 1.58 0.77 -6.77
CA ASP A 99 1.82 1.10 -8.17
C ASP A 99 2.37 2.51 -8.37
N GLU A 100 1.75 3.50 -7.74
CA GLU A 100 2.23 4.88 -7.79
C GLU A 100 3.62 5.05 -7.13
N PRO A 101 3.87 4.56 -5.90
CA PRO A 101 5.21 4.57 -5.30
C PRO A 101 6.31 3.95 -6.18
N LYS A 102 6.03 2.79 -6.81
CA LYS A 102 6.97 2.13 -7.74
C LYS A 102 7.28 3.01 -8.94
N ALA A 103 6.26 3.56 -9.59
CA ALA A 103 6.42 4.43 -10.74
C ALA A 103 7.23 5.69 -10.41
N TYR A 104 6.99 6.28 -9.24
CA TYR A 104 7.76 7.43 -8.78
C TYR A 104 9.23 7.08 -8.53
N LEU A 105 9.52 5.94 -7.88
CA LEU A 105 10.90 5.51 -7.64
C LEU A 105 11.66 5.27 -8.96
N GLN A 106 11.03 4.68 -9.97
CA GLN A 106 11.63 4.50 -11.29
C GLN A 106 12.03 5.84 -11.91
N ARG A 107 11.15 6.84 -11.83
CA ARG A 107 11.44 8.21 -12.30
C ARG A 107 12.57 8.87 -11.49
N ALA A 108 12.57 8.73 -10.17
CA ALA A 108 13.62 9.28 -9.30
C ALA A 108 15.01 8.65 -9.59
N ASN A 109 15.06 7.35 -9.84
CA ASN A 109 16.28 6.67 -10.28
C ASN A 109 16.78 7.19 -11.63
N GLY A 110 15.87 7.51 -12.56
CA GLY A 110 16.21 8.14 -13.83
C GLY A 110 16.86 9.52 -13.66
N TRP A 111 16.32 10.36 -12.78
CA TRP A 111 16.90 11.68 -12.47
C TRP A 111 18.29 11.57 -11.84
N LEU A 112 18.50 10.63 -10.92
CA LEU A 112 19.80 10.42 -10.29
C LEU A 112 20.88 10.12 -11.33
N ARG A 113 20.61 9.22 -12.28
CA ARG A 113 21.56 8.88 -13.35
C ARG A 113 21.97 10.09 -14.16
N VAL A 114 21.04 11.01 -14.43
CA VAL A 114 21.33 12.26 -15.15
C VAL A 114 22.20 13.18 -14.31
N ILE A 115 21.95 13.29 -12.99
CA ILE A 115 22.76 14.11 -12.10
C ILE A 115 24.19 13.55 -12.02
N GLU A 116 24.34 12.25 -11.80
CA GLU A 116 25.63 11.58 -11.69
C GLU A 116 26.44 11.60 -12.99
N ALA A 117 25.79 11.59 -14.16
CA ALA A 117 26.46 11.68 -15.46
C ALA A 117 26.93 13.10 -15.83
N ASN A 118 26.45 14.13 -15.12
CA ASN A 118 26.79 15.53 -15.36
C ASN A 118 27.67 16.14 -14.24
N VAL A 119 28.18 15.29 -13.33
CA VAL A 119 29.19 15.61 -12.31
C VAL A 119 30.52 15.00 -12.73
#